data_AF-A0A5D3AHR5-F1
#
_entry.id   AF-A0A5D3AHR5-F1
#
_cell.length_a   1.000
_cell.length_b   1.000
_cell.length_c   1.000
_cell.angle_alpha   90.00
_cell.angle_beta   90.00
_cell.angle_gamma   90.00
#
_symmetry.space_group_name_H-M   'P 1'
#
loop_
_entity.id
_entity.type
_entity.pdbx_description
1 polymer ?
#
loop_
_entity_poly.entity_id
_entity_poly.type
_entity_poly.pdbx_seq_one_letter_code
_entity_poly.pdbx_strand_id
1 'polypeptide(L)'
;MASNGTNDIVADVIEAFQQDVSEGYLNYPEELMFTECSQRFNDMFREAMNDPSHAENKALYDEQFGRNPSMVISEVETWALISNGKNADDLETEIQCLSELGLSVDLDDQVNGFTHMMQSFITNGEVSVPEALITDYKAIKTDEEFAATAETTRAAVEHAIATSRTWGASRASGGRGDAAS
;
A
#
# COMPACT_ATOMS: atom_id res chain seq x y z
N MET A 1 -19.23 22.06 -11.96
CA MET A 1 -18.50 21.75 -10.72
C MET A 1 -18.90 20.33 -10.35
N ALA A 2 -18.13 19.34 -10.81
CA ALA A 2 -18.37 17.94 -10.50
C ALA A 2 -17.71 17.63 -9.15
N SER A 3 -18.41 16.82 -8.36
CA SER A 3 -18.24 16.58 -6.93
C SER A 3 -16.86 16.03 -6.54
N ASN A 4 -16.28 16.59 -5.47
CA ASN A 4 -15.14 16.06 -4.69
C ASN A 4 -15.49 14.80 -3.88
N GLY A 5 -16.72 14.29 -3.96
CA GLY A 5 -17.21 13.24 -3.05
C GLY A 5 -16.49 11.89 -3.14
N THR A 6 -15.86 11.56 -4.27
CA THR A 6 -15.11 10.29 -4.39
C THR A 6 -13.79 10.32 -3.62
N ASN A 7 -13.16 11.49 -3.47
CA ASN A 7 -11.90 11.62 -2.72
C ASN A 7 -12.14 11.60 -1.20
N ASP A 8 -13.25 12.16 -0.72
CA ASP A 8 -13.63 12.10 0.69
C ASP A 8 -13.97 10.66 1.10
N ILE A 9 -14.72 9.91 0.29
CA ILE A 9 -15.10 8.52 0.61
C ILE A 9 -13.88 7.61 0.66
N VAL A 10 -12.90 7.79 -0.23
CA VAL A 10 -11.69 6.95 -0.24
C VAL A 10 -10.78 7.26 0.95
N ALA A 11 -10.68 8.53 1.36
CA ALA A 11 -9.97 8.92 2.58
C ALA A 11 -10.67 8.37 3.84
N ASP A 12 -12.01 8.47 3.90
CA ASP A 12 -12.82 7.91 4.98
C ASP A 12 -12.74 6.38 5.04
N VAL A 13 -12.61 5.70 3.90
CA VAL A 13 -12.41 4.23 3.84
C VAL A 13 -11.00 3.84 4.27
N ILE A 14 -9.96 4.61 3.91
CA ILE A 14 -8.60 4.37 4.43
C ILE A 14 -8.57 4.61 5.94
N GLU A 15 -9.17 5.69 6.42
CA GLU A 15 -9.22 6.02 7.84
C GLU A 15 -10.04 4.98 8.61
N ALA A 16 -11.16 4.50 8.06
CA ALA A 16 -11.94 3.40 8.64
C ALA A 16 -11.20 2.06 8.57
N PHE A 17 -10.50 1.75 7.47
CA PHE A 17 -9.66 0.56 7.38
C PHE A 17 -8.52 0.61 8.39
N GLN A 18 -7.90 1.78 8.61
CA GLN A 18 -6.85 1.96 9.60
C GLN A 18 -7.39 1.98 11.04
N GLN A 19 -8.58 2.55 11.29
CA GLN A 19 -9.20 2.62 12.62
C GLN A 19 -9.88 1.30 13.05
N ASP A 20 -10.70 0.67 12.22
CA ASP A 20 -11.44 -0.56 12.59
C ASP A 20 -10.50 -1.78 12.69
N VAL A 21 -9.46 -1.86 11.84
CA VAL A 21 -8.34 -2.79 12.03
C VAL A 21 -7.70 -2.51 13.39
N SER A 22 -7.29 -1.28 13.66
CA SER A 22 -6.61 -0.93 14.91
C SER A 22 -7.45 -1.25 16.17
N GLU A 23 -8.76 -1.02 16.17
CA GLU A 23 -9.66 -1.34 17.30
C GLU A 23 -9.91 -2.85 17.49
N GLY A 24 -9.97 -3.63 16.41
CA GLY A 24 -10.08 -5.10 16.47
C GLY A 24 -8.79 -5.81 16.89
N TYR A 25 -7.63 -5.23 16.57
CA TYR A 25 -6.30 -5.81 16.81
C TYR A 25 -5.63 -5.39 18.13
N LEU A 26 -6.30 -4.62 19.00
CA LEU A 26 -5.77 -4.15 20.30
C LEU A 26 -5.26 -5.25 21.25
N ASN A 27 -5.49 -6.54 20.94
CA ASN A 27 -4.99 -7.68 21.72
C ASN A 27 -3.81 -8.44 21.10
N TYR A 28 -3.30 -8.03 19.93
CA TYR A 28 -2.18 -8.69 19.25
C TYR A 28 -1.02 -7.70 19.05
N PRO A 29 0.00 -7.73 19.93
CA PRO A 29 1.15 -6.80 19.86
C PRO A 29 1.87 -6.82 18.50
N GLU A 30 1.85 -7.94 17.79
CA GLU A 30 2.45 -8.06 16.46
C GLU A 30 1.65 -7.28 15.41
N GLU A 31 0.32 -7.29 15.44
CA GLU A 31 -0.51 -6.55 14.47
C GLU A 31 -0.45 -5.03 14.71
N LEU A 32 -0.25 -4.60 15.96
CA LEU A 32 0.09 -3.21 16.27
C LEU A 32 1.43 -2.81 15.64
N MET A 33 2.46 -3.65 15.77
CA MET A 33 3.76 -3.39 15.15
C MET A 33 3.70 -3.39 13.61
N PHE A 34 2.88 -4.26 13.00
CA PHE A 34 2.62 -4.21 11.56
C PHE A 34 2.01 -2.86 11.14
N THR A 35 1.05 -2.37 11.93
CA THR A 35 0.40 -1.07 11.69
C THR A 35 1.42 0.07 11.79
N GLU A 36 2.28 0.07 12.80
CA GLU A 36 3.34 1.07 12.96
C GLU A 36 4.36 1.03 11.80
N CYS A 37 4.76 -0.16 11.36
CA CYS A 37 5.65 -0.32 10.20
C CYS A 37 5.00 0.19 8.91
N SER A 38 3.71 -0.08 8.72
CA SER A 38 2.95 0.36 7.53
C SER A 38 2.71 1.87 7.53
N GLN A 39 2.43 2.46 8.70
CA GLN A 39 2.34 3.90 8.87
C GLN A 39 3.66 4.58 8.53
N ARG A 40 4.78 4.05 9.03
CA ARG A 40 6.11 4.60 8.70
C ARG A 40 6.39 4.54 7.19
N PHE A 41 6.07 3.42 6.54
CA PHE A 41 6.23 3.30 5.10
C PHE A 41 5.46 4.41 4.37
N ASN A 42 4.18 4.60 4.71
CA ASN A 42 3.31 5.60 4.09
C ASN A 42 3.79 7.05 4.34
N ASP A 43 4.28 7.35 5.54
CA ASP A 43 4.84 8.66 5.85
C ASP A 43 6.14 8.92 5.08
N MET A 44 7.06 7.96 5.04
CA MET A 44 8.29 8.06 4.25
C MET A 44 8.02 8.14 2.75
N PHE A 45 7.01 7.42 2.25
CA PHE A 45 6.55 7.52 0.87
C PHE A 45 6.05 8.93 0.56
N ARG A 46 5.22 9.50 1.42
CA ARG A 46 4.73 10.89 1.27
C ARG A 46 5.87 11.89 1.31
N GLU A 47 6.85 11.72 2.19
CA GLU A 47 8.04 12.56 2.23
C GLU A 47 8.84 12.47 0.92
N ALA A 48 9.15 11.25 0.46
CA ALA A 48 9.89 11.02 -0.78
C ALA A 48 9.17 11.63 -2.00
N MET A 49 7.85 11.47 -2.09
CA MET A 49 7.06 12.05 -3.19
C MET A 49 7.03 13.58 -3.18
N ASN A 50 7.38 14.23 -2.07
CA ASN A 50 7.54 15.68 -1.99
C ASN A 50 9.00 16.14 -2.15
N ASP A 51 9.95 15.22 -2.24
CA ASP A 51 11.35 15.54 -2.55
C ASP A 51 11.48 15.97 -4.03
N PRO A 52 12.16 17.10 -4.35
CA PRO A 52 12.35 17.56 -5.71
C PRO A 52 13.03 16.54 -6.65
N SER A 53 13.83 15.61 -6.12
CA SER A 53 14.46 14.54 -6.90
C SER A 53 13.46 13.54 -7.48
N HIS A 54 12.25 13.46 -6.90
CA HIS A 54 11.15 12.60 -7.35
C HIS A 54 10.06 13.34 -8.13
N ALA A 55 10.32 14.58 -8.59
CA ALA A 55 9.30 15.43 -9.20
C ALA A 55 8.55 14.80 -10.40
N GLU A 56 9.24 14.03 -11.24
CA GLU A 56 8.63 13.33 -12.37
C GLU A 56 7.69 12.19 -11.90
N ASN A 57 8.13 11.40 -10.92
CA ASN A 57 7.32 10.35 -10.32
C ASN A 57 6.11 10.95 -9.60
N LYS A 58 6.28 12.07 -8.91
CA LYS A 58 5.19 12.82 -8.27
C LYS A 58 4.14 13.27 -9.28
N ALA A 59 4.56 13.84 -10.41
CA ALA A 59 3.63 14.30 -11.44
C ALA A 59 2.81 13.13 -12.01
N LEU A 60 3.44 11.98 -12.26
CA LEU A 60 2.74 10.77 -12.72
C LEU A 60 1.80 10.20 -11.66
N TYR A 61 2.24 10.15 -10.40
CA TYR A 61 1.41 9.74 -9.27
C TYR A 61 0.16 10.60 -9.16
N ASP A 62 0.30 11.93 -9.13
CA ASP A 62 -0.83 12.86 -9.02
C ASP A 62 -1.78 12.71 -10.22
N GLU A 63 -1.26 12.52 -11.43
CA GLU A 63 -2.06 12.30 -12.63
C GLU A 63 -2.88 11.00 -12.56
N GLN A 64 -2.24 9.88 -12.19
CA GLN A 64 -2.94 8.59 -12.10
C GLN A 64 -3.90 8.56 -10.92
N PHE A 65 -3.54 9.19 -9.80
CA PHE A 65 -4.41 9.31 -8.63
C PHE A 65 -5.70 10.07 -8.98
N GLY A 66 -5.60 11.15 -9.77
CA GLY A 66 -6.77 11.87 -10.27
C GLY A 66 -7.65 11.07 -11.24
N ARG A 67 -7.12 10.00 -11.86
CA ARG A 67 -7.85 9.13 -12.81
C ARG A 67 -8.48 7.92 -12.12
N ASN A 68 -7.75 7.26 -11.24
CA ASN A 68 -8.17 6.05 -10.54
C ASN A 68 -7.51 5.99 -9.16
N PRO A 69 -8.07 6.67 -8.15
CA PRO A 69 -7.47 6.75 -6.82
C PRO A 69 -7.40 5.38 -6.15
N SER A 70 -8.45 4.55 -6.29
CA SER A 70 -8.48 3.20 -5.71
C SER A 70 -7.32 2.33 -6.17
N MET A 71 -6.96 2.40 -7.45
CA MET A 71 -5.84 1.63 -8.01
C MET A 71 -4.47 2.11 -7.50
N VAL A 72 -4.26 3.43 -7.45
CA VAL A 72 -2.99 4.00 -6.97
C VAL A 72 -2.81 3.70 -5.47
N ILE A 73 -3.87 3.89 -4.68
CA ILE A 73 -3.86 3.59 -3.24
C ILE A 73 -3.61 2.11 -3.01
N SER A 74 -4.34 1.23 -3.72
CA SER A 74 -4.15 -0.22 -3.58
C SER A 74 -2.70 -0.63 -3.86
N GLU A 75 -2.04 -0.03 -4.86
CA GLU A 75 -0.64 -0.35 -5.14
C GLU A 75 0.28 0.11 -4.01
N VAL A 76 0.12 1.34 -3.51
CA VAL A 76 0.93 1.88 -2.40
C VAL A 76 0.75 1.05 -1.14
N GLU A 77 -0.49 0.71 -0.78
CA GLU A 77 -0.78 -0.14 0.38
C GLU A 77 -0.27 -1.57 0.18
N THR A 78 -0.27 -2.08 -1.06
CA THR A 78 0.36 -3.37 -1.36
C THR A 78 1.86 -3.30 -1.06
N TRP A 79 2.56 -2.24 -1.50
CA TRP A 79 3.97 -2.05 -1.21
C TRP A 79 4.24 -1.97 0.29
N ALA A 80 3.42 -1.22 1.04
CA ALA A 80 3.51 -1.14 2.50
C ALA A 80 3.38 -2.54 3.12
N LEU A 81 2.34 -3.29 2.73
CA LEU A 81 2.04 -4.62 3.24
C LEU A 81 3.20 -5.61 3.01
N ILE A 82 3.68 -5.74 1.76
CA ILE A 82 4.70 -6.74 1.44
C ILE A 82 6.09 -6.33 1.92
N SER A 83 6.38 -5.03 1.99
CA SER A 83 7.62 -4.53 2.60
C SER A 83 7.67 -4.79 4.11
N ASN A 84 6.53 -5.05 4.74
CA ASN A 84 6.41 -5.35 6.17
C ASN A 84 6.09 -6.83 6.43
N GLY A 85 6.44 -7.72 5.50
CA GLY A 85 6.48 -9.17 5.75
C GLY A 85 5.16 -9.91 5.61
N LYS A 86 4.07 -9.23 5.23
CA LYS A 86 2.82 -9.88 4.84
C LYS A 86 2.82 -10.27 3.36
N ASN A 87 1.98 -11.22 2.99
CA ASN A 87 1.82 -11.73 1.63
C ASN A 87 0.34 -11.79 1.22
N ALA A 88 0.04 -12.36 0.04
CA ALA A 88 -1.32 -12.44 -0.48
C ALA A 88 -2.26 -13.33 0.37
N ASP A 89 -1.73 -14.35 1.04
CA ASP A 89 -2.50 -15.25 1.91
C ASP A 89 -2.88 -14.54 3.23
N ASP A 90 -2.02 -13.64 3.72
CA ASP A 90 -2.33 -12.80 4.89
C ASP A 90 -3.53 -11.86 4.59
N LEU A 91 -3.61 -11.33 3.37
CA LEU A 91 -4.75 -10.52 2.91
C LEU A 91 -6.07 -11.30 2.85
N GLU A 92 -6.02 -12.58 2.44
CA GLU A 92 -7.22 -13.44 2.41
C GLU A 92 -7.75 -13.67 3.83
N THR A 93 -6.84 -13.84 4.79
CA THR A 93 -7.17 -13.98 6.21
C THR A 93 -7.78 -12.70 6.77
N GLU A 94 -7.26 -11.53 6.40
CA GLU A 94 -7.81 -10.23 6.82
C GLU A 94 -9.22 -9.97 6.27
N ILE A 95 -9.47 -10.27 4.99
CA ILE A 95 -10.83 -10.20 4.40
C ILE A 95 -11.81 -11.04 5.22
N GLN A 96 -11.41 -12.28 5.54
CA GLN A 96 -12.27 -13.20 6.25
C GLN A 96 -12.59 -12.67 7.66
N CYS A 97 -11.60 -12.13 8.37
CA CYS A 97 -11.81 -11.47 9.66
C CYS A 97 -12.72 -10.24 9.56
N LEU A 98 -12.52 -9.37 8.57
CA LEU A 98 -13.33 -8.15 8.38
C LEU A 98 -14.79 -8.46 8.01
N SER A 99 -15.02 -9.52 7.21
CA SER A 99 -16.37 -9.99 6.88
C SER A 99 -17.17 -10.47 8.11
N GLU A 100 -16.46 -10.90 9.17
CA GLU A 100 -17.06 -11.32 10.44
C GLU A 100 -17.40 -10.14 11.37
N LEU A 101 -16.87 -8.93 11.11
CA LEU A 101 -17.11 -7.73 11.92
C LEU A 101 -18.47 -7.06 11.66
N GLY A 102 -19.25 -7.53 10.68
CA GLY A 102 -20.59 -7.02 10.40
C GLY A 102 -20.61 -5.58 9.88
N LEU A 103 -19.63 -5.23 9.04
CA LEU A 103 -19.56 -3.96 8.34
C LEU A 103 -20.83 -3.70 7.49
N SER A 104 -21.10 -2.43 7.18
CA SER A 104 -22.17 -2.12 6.23
C SER A 104 -21.82 -2.73 4.85
N VAL A 105 -22.84 -3.15 4.09
CA VAL A 105 -22.64 -3.81 2.78
C VAL A 105 -21.78 -2.95 1.84
N ASP A 106 -21.97 -1.64 1.86
CA ASP A 106 -21.21 -0.73 1.00
C ASP A 106 -19.73 -0.61 1.42
N LEU A 107 -19.41 -0.76 2.71
CA LEU A 107 -18.04 -0.78 3.21
C LEU A 107 -17.38 -2.14 2.95
N ASP A 108 -18.12 -3.24 3.15
CA ASP A 108 -17.66 -4.60 2.89
C ASP A 108 -17.31 -4.77 1.39
N ASP A 109 -18.18 -4.35 0.47
CA ASP A 109 -17.91 -4.40 -0.97
C ASP A 109 -16.67 -3.58 -1.38
N GLN A 110 -16.44 -2.44 -0.73
CA GLN A 110 -15.28 -1.59 -0.98
C GLN A 110 -13.98 -2.22 -0.46
N VAL A 111 -13.97 -2.69 0.79
CA VAL A 111 -12.82 -3.36 1.40
C VAL A 111 -12.44 -4.63 0.63
N ASN A 112 -13.43 -5.41 0.21
CA ASN A 112 -13.22 -6.58 -0.65
C ASN A 112 -12.63 -6.19 -2.00
N GLY A 113 -13.13 -5.09 -2.60
CA GLY A 113 -12.60 -4.54 -3.84
C GLY A 113 -11.13 -4.10 -3.74
N PHE A 114 -10.77 -3.38 -2.68
CA PHE A 114 -9.39 -2.97 -2.40
C PHE A 114 -8.49 -4.19 -2.19
N THR A 115 -8.92 -5.13 -1.36
CA THR A 115 -8.07 -6.27 -1.00
C THR A 115 -7.85 -7.21 -2.18
N HIS A 116 -8.87 -7.48 -2.99
CA HIS A 116 -8.69 -8.24 -4.24
C HIS A 116 -7.73 -7.57 -5.22
N MET A 117 -7.71 -6.23 -5.25
CA MET A 117 -6.76 -5.49 -6.09
C MET A 117 -5.33 -5.68 -5.58
N MET A 118 -5.11 -5.57 -4.27
CA MET A 118 -3.81 -5.81 -3.65
C MET A 118 -3.33 -7.25 -3.89
N GLN A 119 -4.20 -8.25 -3.68
CA GLN A 119 -3.89 -9.65 -3.98
C GLN A 119 -3.51 -9.87 -5.44
N SER A 120 -4.24 -9.24 -6.37
CA SER A 120 -3.94 -9.28 -7.79
C SER A 120 -2.55 -8.69 -8.11
N PHE A 121 -2.19 -7.57 -7.48
CA PHE A 121 -0.87 -6.97 -7.66
C PHE A 121 0.28 -7.89 -7.23
N ILE A 122 0.11 -8.57 -6.10
CA ILE A 122 1.10 -9.53 -5.60
C ILE A 122 1.17 -10.75 -6.52
N THR A 123 0.02 -11.37 -6.81
CA THR A 123 -0.06 -12.63 -7.56
C THR A 123 0.45 -12.50 -8.99
N ASN A 124 0.20 -11.35 -9.64
CA ASN A 124 0.68 -11.08 -11.00
C ASN A 124 2.13 -10.55 -11.05
N GLY A 125 2.78 -10.37 -9.90
CA GLY A 125 4.13 -9.80 -9.82
C GLY A 125 4.20 -8.35 -10.31
N GLU A 126 3.10 -7.61 -10.18
CA GLU A 126 3.07 -6.16 -10.43
C GLU A 126 3.69 -5.40 -9.25
N VAL A 127 3.54 -5.94 -8.04
CA VAL A 127 4.18 -5.48 -6.82
C VAL A 127 5.02 -6.62 -6.23
N SER A 128 6.32 -6.38 -6.07
CA SER A 128 7.28 -7.37 -5.56
C SER A 128 8.47 -6.67 -4.91
N VAL A 129 8.72 -7.00 -3.63
CA VAL A 129 9.80 -6.43 -2.82
C VAL A 129 10.93 -7.46 -2.72
N PRO A 130 12.20 -7.07 -3.01
CA PRO A 130 13.36 -7.90 -2.73
C PRO A 130 13.43 -8.28 -1.24
N GLU A 131 13.80 -9.51 -0.92
CA GLU A 131 13.84 -10.02 0.46
C GLU A 131 14.66 -9.12 1.42
N ALA A 132 15.75 -8.53 0.94
CA ALA A 132 16.59 -7.61 1.72
C ALA A 132 15.89 -6.29 2.12
N LEU A 133 14.75 -5.97 1.50
CA LEU A 133 13.94 -4.78 1.78
C LEU A 133 12.68 -5.10 2.59
N ILE A 134 12.48 -6.38 2.96
CA ILE A 134 11.35 -6.81 3.78
C ILE A 134 11.73 -6.67 5.26
N THR A 135 10.90 -5.94 5.99
CA THR A 135 10.93 -5.83 7.44
C THR A 135 10.04 -6.91 8.04
N ASP A 136 10.62 -7.86 8.77
CA ASP A 136 9.86 -8.83 9.55
C ASP A 136 9.30 -8.18 10.81
N TYR A 137 8.08 -7.66 10.72
CA TYR A 137 7.40 -6.98 11.82
C TYR A 137 7.25 -7.85 13.07
N LYS A 138 7.17 -9.18 12.93
CA LYS A 138 7.01 -10.11 14.06
C LYS A 138 8.29 -10.19 14.88
N ALA A 139 9.45 -9.90 14.29
CA ALA A 139 10.73 -9.88 14.99
C ALA A 139 10.95 -8.63 15.84
N ILE A 140 10.17 -7.56 15.64
CA ILE A 140 10.34 -6.28 16.34
C ILE A 140 9.56 -6.31 17.66
N LYS A 141 10.27 -6.16 18.78
CA LYS A 141 9.69 -6.19 20.14
C LYS A 141 9.96 -4.90 20.92
N THR A 142 10.76 -3.99 20.39
CA THR A 142 11.20 -2.77 21.06
C THR A 142 11.26 -1.57 20.10
N ASP A 143 11.18 -0.36 20.66
CA ASP A 143 11.34 0.90 19.89
C ASP A 143 12.71 1.02 19.23
N GLU A 144 13.76 0.44 19.83
CA GLU A 144 15.12 0.46 19.27
C GLU A 144 15.20 -0.43 18.02
N GLU A 145 14.62 -1.63 18.06
CA GLU A 145 14.49 -2.50 16.89
C GLU A 145 13.60 -1.86 15.82
N PHE A 146 12.50 -1.22 16.24
CA PHE A 146 11.66 -0.47 15.32
C PHE A 146 12.45 0.67 14.68
N ALA A 147 13.21 1.47 15.43
CA ALA A 147 14.02 2.54 14.85
C ALA A 147 15.10 2.02 13.89
N ALA A 148 15.67 0.84 14.16
CA ALA A 148 16.70 0.23 13.33
C ALA A 148 16.21 -0.15 11.91
N THR A 149 14.90 -0.34 11.71
CA THR A 149 14.33 -0.68 10.39
C THR A 149 14.15 0.53 9.47
N ALA A 150 14.39 1.77 9.95
CA ALA A 150 14.12 2.99 9.19
C ALA A 150 14.82 3.06 7.82
N GLU A 151 16.09 2.61 7.73
CA GLU A 151 16.81 2.58 6.45
C GLU A 151 16.24 1.53 5.50
N THR A 152 15.83 0.37 6.01
CA THR A 152 15.16 -0.67 5.23
C THR A 152 13.83 -0.16 4.68
N THR A 153 13.01 0.49 5.52
CA THR A 153 11.76 1.11 5.09
C THR A 153 12.00 2.16 4.02
N ARG A 154 12.99 3.04 4.19
CA ARG A 154 13.34 4.06 3.19
C ARG A 154 13.77 3.42 1.86
N ALA A 155 14.60 2.38 1.91
CA ALA A 155 15.02 1.66 0.71
C ALA A 155 13.84 0.95 0.02
N ALA A 156 12.89 0.41 0.78
CA ALA A 156 11.65 -0.16 0.23
C ALA A 156 10.78 0.90 -0.45
N VAL A 157 10.67 2.10 0.12
CA VAL A 157 9.97 3.24 -0.49
C VAL A 157 10.62 3.65 -1.81
N GLU A 158 11.94 3.83 -1.84
CA GLU A 158 12.67 4.16 -3.07
C GLU A 158 12.51 3.09 -4.15
N HIS A 159 12.51 1.82 -3.75
CA HIS A 159 12.22 0.70 -4.65
C HIS A 159 10.79 0.76 -5.21
N ALA A 160 9.79 1.03 -4.37
CA ALA A 160 8.40 1.18 -4.80
C ALA A 160 8.23 2.33 -5.81
N ILE A 161 8.84 3.49 -5.55
CA ILE A 161 8.83 4.64 -6.45
C ILE A 161 9.50 4.30 -7.80
N ALA A 162 10.66 3.66 -7.77
CA ALA A 162 11.41 3.32 -8.97
C ALA A 162 10.72 2.24 -9.83
N THR A 163 9.97 1.34 -9.21
CA THR A 163 9.42 0.15 -9.86
C THR A 163 7.91 0.18 -10.09
N SER A 164 7.20 1.17 -9.52
CA SER A 164 5.75 1.28 -9.70
C SER A 164 5.37 1.19 -11.17
N ARG A 165 4.41 0.31 -11.45
CA ARG A 165 3.93 0.08 -12.82
C ARG A 165 2.66 0.86 -13.12
N THR A 166 1.92 1.28 -12.09
CA THR A 166 0.71 2.07 -12.30
C THR A 166 1.05 3.52 -12.58
N TRP A 167 2.01 4.08 -11.86
CA TRP A 167 2.36 5.51 -11.91
C TRP A 167 3.88 5.78 -12.00
N GLY A 168 4.75 4.77 -11.95
CA GLY A 168 6.18 4.98 -12.19
C GLY A 168 6.54 5.17 -13.66
N ALA A 169 7.68 5.83 -13.92
CA ALA A 169 8.19 6.14 -15.26
C ALA A 169 8.43 4.89 -16.15
N SER A 170 8.51 3.70 -15.56
CA SER A 170 8.64 2.43 -16.29
C SER A 170 7.49 2.17 -17.28
N ARG A 171 6.29 2.73 -17.06
CA ARG A 171 5.21 2.67 -18.07
C ARG A 171 5.42 3.61 -19.25
N ALA A 172 6.08 4.76 -19.05
CA ALA A 172 6.33 5.74 -20.11
C ALA A 172 7.37 5.25 -21.14
N SER A 173 8.27 4.35 -20.74
CA SER A 173 9.28 3.73 -21.62
C SER A 173 8.85 2.37 -22.20
N GLY A 174 7.74 1.80 -21.70
CA GLY A 174 7.06 0.66 -22.29
C GLY A 174 6.32 1.06 -23.57
N GLY A 175 7.08 1.46 -24.59
CA GLY A 175 6.60 1.48 -25.95
C GLY A 175 5.90 0.16 -26.21
N ARG A 176 4.70 0.22 -26.79
CA ARG A 176 4.12 -0.90 -27.53
C ARG A 176 5.25 -1.48 -28.36
N GLY A 177 5.77 -2.63 -27.93
CA GLY A 177 6.46 -3.52 -28.82
C GLY A 177 5.41 -3.94 -29.82
N ASP A 178 5.32 -3.22 -30.94
CA ASP A 178 4.85 -3.76 -32.19
C ASP A 178 5.83 -4.88 -32.58
N ALA A 179 5.74 -6.00 -31.85
CA ALA A 179 6.22 -7.28 -32.28
C ALA A 179 5.13 -7.87 -33.19
N ALA A 180 5.25 -7.48 -34.46
CA ALA A 180 4.91 -8.22 -35.67
C ALA A 180 3.62 -9.06 -35.73
N SER A 181 2.76 -8.71 -36.70
CA SER A 181 2.47 -9.57 -37.86
C SER A 181 1.88 -8.73 -39.01
#